data_AF-A0A2W4UPN4-F1
#
_entry.id   AF-A0A2W4UPN4-F1
#
_cell.length_a   1.000
_cell.length_b   1.000
_cell.length_c   1.000
_cell.angle_alpha   90.00
_cell.angle_beta   90.00
_cell.angle_gamma   90.00
#
_symmetry.space_group_name_H-M   'P 1'
#
loop_
_entity.id
_entity.type
_entity.pdbx_description
1 polymer ?
#
loop_
_entity_poly.entity_id
_entity_poly.type
_entity_poly.pdbx_seq_one_letter_code
_entity_poly.pdbx_strand_id
1 'polypeptide(L)'
;MSSIFVFLRSVEMPEKKRANQDKNNDRNKLYREATKRIKKAKQDGYYLEAITLIESLIADRLESYIEKEANQPEGFRTLERNIKVARQHINKSPIPEAQEILPYLEKIKSWSRSRNEMLHQAVKIEEGEDKSWDSTMEKASETVEKGETLFREVSSVIRRIKKQQRLHTQEESRSS
;
A
#
# COMPACT_ATOMS: atom_id res chain seq x y z
N MET A 1 59.62 -9.70 -10.90
CA MET A 1 58.23 -9.94 -11.32
C MET A 1 57.46 -10.52 -10.14
N SER A 2 56.83 -9.67 -9.32
CA SER A 2 55.94 -10.12 -8.23
C SER A 2 54.53 -9.66 -8.57
N SER A 3 53.73 -10.57 -9.11
CA SER A 3 52.30 -10.35 -9.27
C SER A 3 51.61 -10.65 -7.94
N ILE A 4 51.12 -9.58 -7.29
CA ILE A 4 50.17 -9.65 -6.20
C ILE A 4 48.81 -9.96 -6.82
N PHE A 5 48.32 -11.19 -6.64
CA PHE A 5 46.93 -11.54 -6.91
C PHE A 5 46.08 -11.08 -5.73
N VAL A 6 45.32 -9.99 -5.92
CA VAL A 6 44.30 -9.55 -4.97
C VAL A 6 43.09 -10.48 -5.11
N PHE A 7 42.89 -11.34 -4.12
CA PHE A 7 41.73 -12.20 -4.01
C PHE A 7 40.50 -11.34 -3.65
N LEU A 8 39.70 -10.96 -4.66
CA LEU A 8 38.36 -10.42 -4.43
C LEU A 8 37.51 -11.52 -3.78
N ARG A 9 37.38 -11.45 -2.46
CA ARG A 9 36.47 -12.30 -1.69
C ARG A 9 35.04 -11.89 -2.04
N SER A 10 34.44 -12.57 -3.03
CA SER A 10 33.00 -12.48 -3.30
C SER A 10 32.27 -12.81 -2.01
N VAL A 11 31.66 -11.80 -1.39
CA VAL A 11 30.83 -11.99 -0.20
C VAL A 11 29.58 -12.73 -0.65
N GLU A 12 29.58 -14.05 -0.49
CA GLU A 12 28.38 -14.86 -0.70
C GLU A 12 27.28 -14.37 0.24
N MET A 13 26.24 -13.79 -0.35
CA MET A 13 25.06 -13.43 0.41
C MET A 13 24.28 -14.70 0.76
N PRO A 14 23.84 -14.87 2.02
CA PRO A 14 23.08 -16.03 2.42
C PRO A 14 21.77 -16.11 1.62
N GLU A 15 21.39 -17.31 1.22
CA GLU A 15 20.30 -17.63 0.28
C GLU A 15 18.96 -16.95 0.65
N LYS A 16 18.62 -16.92 1.94
CA LYS A 16 17.44 -16.20 2.46
C LYS A 16 17.45 -14.69 2.21
N LYS A 17 18.63 -14.05 2.27
CA LYS A 17 18.77 -12.60 1.97
C LYS A 17 18.59 -12.34 0.48
N ARG A 18 19.12 -13.21 -0.39
CA ARG A 18 18.94 -13.13 -1.86
C ARG A 18 17.47 -13.27 -2.24
N ALA A 19 16.79 -14.32 -1.78
CA ALA A 19 15.38 -14.55 -2.06
C ALA A 19 14.46 -13.39 -1.60
N ASN A 20 14.79 -12.74 -0.48
CA ASN A 20 14.05 -11.57 -0.01
C ASN A 20 14.33 -10.31 -0.88
N GLN A 21 15.56 -10.14 -1.36
CA GLN A 21 15.91 -9.05 -2.27
C GLN A 21 15.21 -9.20 -3.63
N ASP A 22 15.15 -10.40 -4.18
CA ASP A 22 14.48 -10.69 -5.45
C ASP A 22 12.97 -10.42 -5.35
N LYS A 23 12.32 -10.89 -4.29
CA LYS A 23 10.91 -10.56 -4.00
C LYS A 23 10.64 -9.06 -3.91
N ASN A 24 11.55 -8.29 -3.30
CA ASN A 24 11.40 -6.83 -3.21
C ASN A 24 11.57 -6.16 -4.58
N ASN A 25 12.48 -6.66 -5.41
CA ASN A 25 12.66 -6.17 -6.79
C ASN A 25 11.42 -6.44 -7.65
N ASP A 26 10.85 -7.64 -7.56
CA ASP A 26 9.63 -8.02 -8.28
C ASP A 26 8.43 -7.17 -7.84
N ARG A 27 8.25 -6.96 -6.53
CA ARG A 27 7.21 -6.07 -6.02
C ARG A 27 7.37 -4.65 -6.53
N ASN A 28 8.60 -4.11 -6.56
CA ASN A 28 8.88 -2.78 -7.11
C ASN A 28 8.57 -2.70 -8.61
N LYS A 29 8.83 -3.76 -9.37
CA LYS A 29 8.47 -3.84 -10.79
C LYS A 29 6.95 -3.79 -10.97
N LEU A 30 6.20 -4.61 -10.24
CA LEU A 30 4.74 -4.61 -10.27
C LEU A 30 4.16 -3.24 -9.93
N TYR A 31 4.72 -2.57 -8.93
CA TYR A 31 4.29 -1.23 -8.53
C TYR A 31 4.47 -0.22 -9.67
N ARG A 32 5.63 -0.24 -10.33
CA ARG A 32 5.91 0.64 -11.47
C ARG A 32 4.95 0.40 -12.63
N GLU A 33 4.70 -0.87 -12.97
CA GLU A 33 3.75 -1.21 -14.03
C GLU A 33 2.32 -0.81 -13.67
N ALA A 34 1.88 -1.04 -12.42
CA ALA A 34 0.58 -0.57 -11.94
C ALA A 34 0.44 0.95 -12.04
N THR A 35 1.45 1.72 -11.63
CA THR A 35 1.43 3.19 -11.76
C THR A 35 1.38 3.65 -13.23
N LYS A 36 2.14 2.99 -14.13
CA LYS A 36 2.05 3.27 -15.57
C LYS A 36 0.64 2.99 -16.11
N ARG A 37 0.03 1.88 -15.69
CA ARG A 37 -1.31 1.50 -16.12
C ARG A 37 -2.38 2.45 -15.58
N ILE A 38 -2.27 2.89 -14.33
CA ILE A 38 -3.13 3.95 -13.75
C ILE A 38 -3.05 5.21 -14.60
N LYS A 39 -1.84 5.68 -14.93
CA LYS A 39 -1.66 6.88 -15.76
C LYS A 39 -2.32 6.73 -17.13
N LYS A 40 -2.13 5.60 -17.80
CA LYS A 40 -2.77 5.32 -19.10
C LYS A 40 -4.30 5.26 -18.97
N ALA A 41 -4.80 4.55 -17.98
CA ALA A 41 -6.23 4.44 -17.72
C ALA A 41 -6.88 5.82 -17.49
N LYS A 42 -6.23 6.72 -16.75
CA LYS A 42 -6.69 8.12 -16.61
C LYS A 42 -6.73 8.86 -17.94
N GLN A 43 -5.67 8.76 -18.75
CA GLN A 43 -5.59 9.43 -20.04
C GLN A 43 -6.68 8.95 -21.01
N ASP A 44 -6.99 7.66 -20.96
CA ASP A 44 -7.98 7.03 -21.84
C ASP A 44 -9.42 7.07 -21.27
N GLY A 45 -9.64 7.69 -20.09
CA GLY A 45 -10.96 7.76 -19.44
C GLY A 45 -11.42 6.49 -18.72
N TYR A 46 -10.56 5.48 -18.58
CA TYR A 46 -10.83 4.23 -17.86
C TYR A 46 -10.65 4.35 -16.34
N TYR A 47 -11.40 5.25 -15.71
CA TYR A 47 -11.24 5.56 -14.28
C TYR A 47 -11.51 4.36 -13.35
N LEU A 48 -12.44 3.47 -13.69
CA LEU A 48 -12.70 2.27 -12.88
C LEU A 48 -11.48 1.33 -12.82
N GLU A 49 -10.76 1.16 -13.92
CA GLU A 49 -9.51 0.40 -13.93
C GLU A 49 -8.47 1.06 -13.02
N ALA A 50 -8.28 2.38 -13.15
CA ALA A 50 -7.38 3.14 -12.28
C ALA A 50 -7.74 2.96 -10.79
N ILE A 51 -9.02 3.05 -10.44
CA ILE A 51 -9.53 2.84 -9.07
C ILE A 51 -9.16 1.44 -8.55
N THR A 52 -9.36 0.39 -9.33
CA THR A 52 -9.06 -0.99 -8.90
C THR A 52 -7.56 -1.25 -8.67
N LEU A 53 -6.70 -0.64 -9.50
CA LEU A 53 -5.26 -0.72 -9.32
C LEU A 53 -4.80 0.05 -8.08
N ILE A 54 -5.38 1.22 -7.83
CA ILE A 54 -5.11 2.02 -6.62
C ILE A 54 -5.54 1.26 -5.37
N GLU A 55 -6.73 0.63 -5.38
CA GLU A 55 -7.18 -0.22 -4.27
C GLU A 55 -6.16 -1.33 -3.98
N SER A 56 -5.69 -2.02 -5.02
CA SER A 56 -4.72 -3.10 -4.88
C SER A 56 -3.41 -2.60 -4.27
N LEU A 57 -2.93 -1.41 -4.66
CA LEU A 57 -1.75 -0.79 -4.10
C LEU A 57 -1.94 -0.40 -2.62
N ILE A 58 -3.08 0.19 -2.25
CA ILE A 58 -3.38 0.54 -0.86
C ILE A 58 -3.50 -0.73 0.00
N ALA A 59 -4.16 -1.77 -0.51
CA ALA A 59 -4.31 -3.05 0.18
C ALA A 59 -2.95 -3.68 0.48
N ASP A 60 -2.05 -3.79 -0.51
CA ASP A 60 -0.70 -4.35 -0.28
C ASP A 60 0.11 -3.54 0.74
N ARG A 61 -0.06 -2.20 0.78
CA ARG A 61 0.56 -1.36 1.81
C ARG A 61 0.03 -1.69 3.21
N LEU A 62 -1.29 -1.81 3.37
CA LEU A 62 -1.90 -2.19 4.66
C LEU A 62 -1.49 -3.60 5.08
N GLU A 63 -1.50 -4.56 4.15
CA GLU A 63 -1.03 -5.93 4.41
C GLU A 63 0.41 -5.91 4.89
N SER A 64 1.29 -5.15 4.23
CA SER A 64 2.68 -5.02 4.67
C SER A 64 2.84 -4.42 6.08
N TYR A 65 1.91 -3.57 6.52
CA TYR A 65 1.88 -3.07 7.90
C TYR A 65 1.40 -4.17 8.86
N ILE A 66 0.29 -4.85 8.52
CA ILE A 66 -0.30 -5.90 9.35
C ILE A 66 0.66 -7.08 9.54
N GLU A 67 1.28 -7.58 8.47
CA GLU A 67 2.27 -8.68 8.54
C GLU A 67 3.40 -8.36 9.52
N LYS A 68 3.81 -7.08 9.56
CA LYS A 68 4.90 -6.63 10.42
C LYS A 68 4.47 -6.54 11.88
N GLU A 69 3.22 -6.20 12.16
CA GLU A 69 2.64 -6.20 13.51
C GLU A 69 2.22 -7.59 14.00
N ALA A 70 1.80 -8.47 13.09
CA ALA A 70 1.38 -9.84 13.41
C ALA A 70 2.54 -10.83 13.52
N ASN A 71 3.74 -10.46 13.03
CA ASN A 71 4.88 -11.37 12.85
C ASN A 71 4.55 -12.65 12.05
N GLN A 72 3.49 -12.62 11.23
CA GLN A 72 3.07 -13.74 10.39
C GLN A 72 2.55 -13.21 9.04
N PRO A 73 2.78 -13.94 7.94
CA PRO A 73 2.14 -13.65 6.68
C PRO A 73 0.64 -13.90 6.83
N GLU A 74 -0.16 -12.87 6.59
CA GLU A 74 -1.61 -13.01 6.56
C GLU A 74 -2.06 -13.13 5.09
N GLY A 75 -2.98 -14.05 4.81
CA GLY A 75 -3.50 -14.27 3.46
C GLY A 75 -4.31 -13.07 2.94
N PHE A 76 -4.66 -13.13 1.65
CA PHE A 76 -5.43 -12.10 0.94
C PHE A 76 -6.71 -11.68 1.67
N ARG A 77 -6.98 -10.36 1.70
CA ARG A 77 -8.13 -9.76 2.38
C ARG A 77 -8.73 -8.63 1.56
N THR A 78 -10.02 -8.39 1.80
CA THR A 78 -10.69 -7.19 1.30
C THR A 78 -10.11 -5.94 1.98
N LEU A 79 -10.17 -4.80 1.30
CA LEU A 79 -9.70 -3.53 1.85
C LEU A 79 -10.34 -3.20 3.20
N GLU A 80 -11.65 -3.40 3.35
CA GLU A 80 -12.37 -3.18 4.61
C GLU A 80 -11.86 -4.07 5.75
N ARG A 81 -11.56 -5.34 5.45
CA ARG A 81 -10.98 -6.26 6.43
C ARG A 81 -9.57 -5.84 6.83
N ASN A 82 -8.77 -5.37 5.88
CA ASN A 82 -7.44 -4.82 6.15
C ASN A 82 -7.51 -3.59 7.07
N ILE A 83 -8.46 -2.67 6.87
CA ILE A 83 -8.67 -1.53 7.77
C ILE A 83 -9.00 -2.01 9.20
N LYS A 84 -9.93 -2.96 9.33
CA LYS A 84 -10.34 -3.49 10.65
C LYS A 84 -9.16 -4.12 11.38
N VAL A 85 -8.38 -4.94 10.69
CA VAL A 85 -7.26 -5.66 11.30
C VAL A 85 -6.10 -4.71 11.62
N ALA A 86 -5.78 -3.75 10.74
CA ALA A 86 -4.78 -2.73 11.02
C ALA A 86 -5.10 -2.00 12.34
N ARG A 87 -6.37 -1.65 12.60
CA ARG A 87 -6.79 -1.05 13.89
C ARG A 87 -6.55 -1.96 15.08
N GLN A 88 -6.80 -3.25 14.94
CA GLN A 88 -6.57 -4.21 16.03
C GLN A 88 -5.09 -4.31 16.41
N HIS A 89 -4.20 -4.16 15.42
CA HIS A 89 -2.75 -4.20 15.64
C HIS A 89 -2.19 -2.90 16.22
N ILE A 90 -2.75 -1.73 15.88
CA ILE A 90 -2.30 -0.45 16.44
C ILE A 90 -2.26 -0.48 17.97
N ASN A 91 -3.32 -1.00 18.61
CA ASN A 91 -3.42 -1.05 20.07
C ASN A 91 -2.48 -2.09 20.72
N LYS A 92 -1.88 -2.98 19.92
CA LYS A 92 -0.96 -4.02 20.37
C LYS A 92 0.49 -3.71 20.01
N SER A 93 0.73 -2.64 19.24
CA SER A 93 2.05 -2.30 18.76
C SER A 93 2.93 -1.85 19.93
N PRO A 94 4.20 -2.29 20.00
CA PRO A 94 5.12 -1.88 21.06
C PRO A 94 5.58 -0.42 20.91
N ILE A 95 5.35 0.20 19.74
CA ILE A 95 5.79 1.57 19.46
C ILE A 95 4.61 2.57 19.42
N PRO A 96 4.73 3.74 20.04
CA PRO A 96 3.68 4.78 20.00
C PRO A 96 3.36 5.27 18.58
N GLU A 97 4.35 5.29 17.68
CA GLU A 97 4.20 5.79 16.30
C GLU A 97 3.27 4.93 15.46
N ALA A 98 2.90 3.72 15.89
CA ALA A 98 1.86 2.94 15.23
C ALA A 98 0.52 3.70 15.16
N GLN A 99 0.26 4.58 16.13
CA GLN A 99 -0.92 5.44 16.15
C GLN A 99 -0.95 6.45 14.99
N GLU A 100 0.19 6.78 14.36
CA GLU A 100 0.26 7.69 13.21
C GLU A 100 -0.56 7.19 12.02
N ILE A 101 -0.85 5.89 11.91
CA ILE A 101 -1.64 5.35 10.80
C ILE A 101 -3.14 5.64 10.92
N LEU A 102 -3.66 5.94 12.13
CA LEU A 102 -5.11 6.07 12.39
C LEU A 102 -5.83 7.08 11.47
N PRO A 103 -5.33 8.31 11.27
CA PRO A 103 -6.00 9.27 10.39
C PRO A 103 -6.08 8.76 8.94
N TYR A 104 -5.08 7.99 8.50
CA TYR A 104 -5.06 7.41 7.17
C TYR A 104 -6.04 6.26 7.04
N LEU A 105 -6.27 5.46 8.09
CA LEU A 105 -7.33 4.44 8.07
C LEU A 105 -8.73 5.04 7.91
N GLU A 106 -8.99 6.22 8.48
CA GLU A 106 -10.24 6.95 8.23
C GLU A 106 -10.32 7.48 6.80
N LYS A 107 -9.22 8.03 6.26
CA LYS A 107 -9.15 8.46 4.85
C LYS A 107 -9.40 7.30 3.89
N ILE A 108 -8.80 6.12 4.13
CA ILE A 108 -9.04 4.90 3.33
C ILE A 108 -10.49 4.47 3.41
N LYS A 109 -11.09 4.49 4.61
CA LYS A 109 -12.50 4.15 4.78
C LYS A 109 -13.40 5.10 4.01
N SER A 110 -13.13 6.41 4.07
CA SER A 110 -13.88 7.43 3.32
C SER A 110 -13.74 7.21 1.81
N TRP A 111 -12.50 7.08 1.32
CA TRP A 111 -12.23 6.81 -0.10
C TRP A 111 -12.88 5.51 -0.59
N SER A 112 -12.87 4.45 0.22
CA SER A 112 -13.50 3.18 -0.13
C SER A 112 -15.01 3.31 -0.34
N ARG A 113 -15.68 4.26 0.34
CA ARG A 113 -17.11 4.55 0.09
C ARG A 113 -17.31 5.19 -1.27
N SER A 114 -16.52 6.20 -1.62
CA SER A 114 -16.57 6.82 -2.96
C SER A 114 -16.25 5.81 -4.05
N ARG A 115 -15.27 4.93 -3.82
CA ARG A 115 -14.98 3.80 -4.72
C ARG A 115 -16.19 2.89 -4.89
N ASN A 116 -16.84 2.49 -3.80
CA ASN A 116 -18.01 1.62 -3.83
C ASN A 116 -19.18 2.29 -4.55
N GLU A 117 -19.36 3.60 -4.38
CA GLU A 117 -20.33 4.39 -5.15
C GLU A 117 -20.05 4.28 -6.65
N MET A 118 -18.80 4.47 -7.08
CA MET A 118 -18.43 4.36 -8.50
C MET A 118 -18.60 2.94 -9.04
N LEU A 119 -18.33 1.89 -8.26
CA LEU A 119 -18.49 0.51 -8.70
C LEU A 119 -19.95 0.03 -8.72
N HIS A 120 -20.78 0.50 -7.78
CA HIS A 120 -22.14 -0.05 -7.59
C HIS A 120 -23.27 0.88 -8.02
N GLN A 121 -23.01 2.18 -8.16
CA GLN A 121 -24.02 3.17 -8.45
C GLN A 121 -23.82 3.88 -9.80
N ALA A 122 -22.75 3.62 -10.57
CA ALA A 122 -22.48 4.34 -11.82
C ALA A 122 -23.66 4.39 -12.81
N VAL A 123 -24.48 3.33 -12.86
CA VAL A 123 -25.64 3.21 -13.77
C VAL A 123 -26.99 3.30 -13.05
N LYS A 124 -27.00 3.54 -11.74
CA LYS A 124 -28.24 3.64 -10.94
C LYS A 124 -28.70 5.10 -10.94
N ILE A 125 -30.00 5.28 -11.18
CA ILE A 125 -30.70 6.57 -11.11
C ILE A 125 -31.75 6.44 -10.02
N GLU A 126 -31.74 7.35 -9.04
CA GLU A 126 -32.76 7.43 -8.00
C GLU A 126 -33.84 8.47 -8.37
N GLU A 127 -35.04 8.32 -7.80
CA GLU A 127 -36.15 9.23 -8.08
C GLU A 127 -35.81 10.65 -7.59
N GLY A 128 -35.88 11.63 -8.51
CA GLY A 128 -35.51 13.01 -8.23
C GLY A 128 -34.01 13.34 -8.40
N GLU A 129 -33.19 12.39 -8.82
CA GLU A 129 -31.76 12.61 -9.07
C GLU A 129 -31.50 12.97 -10.54
N ASP A 130 -30.88 14.12 -10.79
CA ASP A 130 -30.38 14.49 -12.12
C ASP A 130 -28.94 13.98 -12.28
N LYS A 131 -28.82 12.75 -12.80
CA LYS A 131 -27.54 12.06 -12.95
C LYS A 131 -27.21 11.85 -14.41
N SER A 132 -26.04 12.34 -14.80
CA SER A 132 -25.50 12.15 -16.14
C SER A 132 -24.28 11.23 -16.11
N TRP A 133 -23.94 10.71 -17.30
CA TRP A 133 -22.70 9.96 -17.47
C TRP A 133 -21.48 10.84 -17.21
N ASP A 134 -21.51 12.09 -17.68
CA ASP A 134 -20.40 13.04 -17.53
C ASP A 134 -20.13 13.36 -16.06
N SER A 135 -21.17 13.60 -15.24
CA SER A 135 -21.00 13.83 -13.81
C SER A 135 -20.50 12.58 -13.08
N THR A 136 -20.86 11.38 -13.56
CA THR A 136 -20.32 10.12 -13.05
C THR A 136 -18.82 9.98 -13.37
N MET A 137 -18.40 10.34 -14.59
CA MET A 137 -16.99 10.31 -14.99
C MET A 137 -16.15 11.36 -14.25
N GLU A 138 -16.71 12.54 -13.97
CA GLU A 138 -16.06 13.56 -13.14
C GLU A 138 -15.82 13.04 -11.72
N LYS A 139 -16.86 12.49 -11.06
CA LYS A 139 -16.72 11.84 -9.74
C LYS A 139 -15.70 10.70 -9.76
N ALA A 140 -15.66 9.90 -10.83
CA ALA A 140 -14.70 8.81 -10.96
C ALA A 140 -13.26 9.34 -11.08
N SER A 141 -13.05 10.40 -11.87
CA SER A 141 -11.76 11.10 -11.98
C SER A 141 -11.28 11.62 -10.63
N GLU A 142 -12.14 12.33 -9.89
CA GLU A 142 -11.82 12.80 -8.54
C GLU A 142 -11.47 11.65 -7.59
N THR A 143 -12.21 10.54 -7.68
CA THR A 143 -11.98 9.36 -6.85
C THR A 143 -10.60 8.75 -7.13
N VAL A 144 -10.16 8.75 -8.39
CA VAL A 144 -8.79 8.35 -8.76
C VAL A 144 -7.76 9.28 -8.14
N GLU A 145 -7.91 10.59 -8.27
CA GLU A 145 -6.93 11.56 -7.75
C GLU A 145 -6.80 11.51 -6.22
N LYS A 146 -7.93 11.42 -5.52
CA LYS A 146 -7.98 11.21 -4.07
C LYS A 146 -7.30 9.90 -3.69
N GLY A 147 -7.52 8.83 -4.47
CA GLY A 147 -6.89 7.53 -4.28
C GLY A 147 -5.37 7.53 -4.47
N GLU A 148 -4.85 8.16 -5.52
CA GLU A 148 -3.40 8.29 -5.76
C GLU A 148 -2.70 9.09 -4.67
N THR A 149 -3.35 10.17 -4.21
CA THR A 149 -2.85 10.98 -3.10
C THR A 149 -2.80 10.16 -1.81
N LEU A 150 -3.89 9.46 -1.51
CA LEU A 150 -3.98 8.60 -0.35
C LEU A 150 -2.96 7.46 -0.36
N PHE A 151 -2.75 6.80 -1.51
CA PHE A 151 -1.73 5.76 -1.64
C PHE A 151 -0.32 6.28 -1.29
N ARG A 152 0.03 7.49 -1.74
CA ARG A 152 1.32 8.12 -1.43
C ARG A 152 1.47 8.42 0.06
N GLU A 153 0.42 9.00 0.66
CA GLU A 153 0.35 9.29 2.09
C GLU A 153 0.50 8.02 2.95
N VAL A 154 -0.29 6.99 2.66
CA VAL A 154 -0.28 5.68 3.36
C VAL A 154 1.07 5.00 3.21
N SER A 155 1.65 5.02 2.01
CA SER A 155 2.98 4.46 1.76
C SER A 155 4.06 5.16 2.59
N SER A 156 3.97 6.48 2.72
CA SER A 156 4.91 7.31 3.48
C SER A 156 4.84 7.00 4.98
N VAL A 157 3.64 7.00 5.56
CA VAL A 157 3.46 6.73 7.00
C VAL A 157 3.87 5.30 7.36
N ILE A 158 3.48 4.29 6.56
CA ILE A 158 3.84 2.89 6.82
C ILE A 158 5.35 2.70 6.73
N ARG A 159 6.03 3.35 5.77
CA ARG A 159 7.49 3.30 5.68
C ARG A 159 8.15 3.88 6.94
N ARG A 160 7.61 4.96 7.49
CA ARG A 160 8.10 5.61 8.71
C ARG A 160 7.92 4.71 9.93
N ILE A 161 6.71 4.19 10.15
CA ILE A 161 6.41 3.25 11.24
C ILE A 161 7.34 2.04 11.18
N LYS A 162 7.48 1.40 10.01
CA LYS A 162 8.39 0.26 9.84
C LYS A 162 9.85 0.60 10.10
N LYS A 163 10.27 1.84 9.87
CA LYS A 163 11.61 2.30 10.24
C LYS A 163 11.75 2.39 11.76
N GLN A 164 10.77 2.96 12.46
CA GLN A 164 10.80 3.06 13.93
C GLN A 164 10.78 1.70 14.60
N GLN A 165 9.96 0.76 14.14
CA GLN A 165 9.95 -0.61 14.65
C GLN A 165 11.33 -1.28 14.54
N ARG A 166 12.07 -1.04 13.44
CA ARG A 166 13.41 -1.61 13.27
C ARG A 166 14.42 -1.02 14.26
N LEU A 167 14.29 0.26 14.60
CA LEU A 167 15.15 0.93 15.56
C LEU A 167 14.85 0.41 16.97
N HIS A 168 13.57 0.35 17.33
CA HIS A 168 13.13 -0.19 18.62
C HIS A 168 13.61 -1.63 18.87
N THR A 169 13.44 -2.54 17.89
CA THR A 169 13.94 -3.92 18.02
C THR A 169 15.47 -3.99 18.18
N GLN A 170 16.23 -3.08 17.57
CA GLN A 170 17.69 -3.03 17.72
C GLN A 170 18.12 -2.56 19.12
N GLU A 171 17.36 -1.65 19.74
CA GLU A 171 17.61 -1.15 21.10
C GLU A 171 17.29 -2.21 22.16
N GLU A 172 16.18 -2.94 22.02
CA GLU A 172 15.83 -4.07 22.91
C GLU A 172 16.89 -5.18 22.86
N SER A 173 17.39 -5.51 21.66
CA SER A 173 18.40 -6.56 21.46
C SER A 173 19.79 -6.18 21.99
N ARG A 174 20.06 -4.89 22.22
CA ARG A 174 21.32 -4.40 22.81
C ARG A 174 21.26 -4.28 24.34
N SER A 175 20.05 -4.28 24.89
CA SER A 175 19.79 -4.14 26.32
C SER A 175 19.53 -5.48 27.02
N SER A 176 19.45 -6.57 26.25
CA SER A 176 19.30 -7.97 26.70
C SER A 176 20.62 -8.72 26.55
#